data_AF-A0A1M7FR62-F1
#
_entry.id   AF-A0A1M7FR62-F1
#
_cell.length_a   1.000
_cell.length_b   1.000
_cell.length_c   1.000
_cell.angle_alpha   90.00
_cell.angle_beta   90.00
_cell.angle_gamma   90.00
#
_symmetry.space_group_name_H-M   'P 1'
#
loop_
_entity.id
_entity.type
_entity.pdbx_description
1 polymer ?
#
loop_
_entity_poly.entity_id
_entity_poly.type
_entity_poly.pdbx_seq_one_letter_code
_entity_poly.pdbx_strand_id
1 'polypeptide(L)'
;METTTTIKKVLLIGLALTLISFELPSGWFKSGSEPESYDMRIEKGAGYDGKNAATIESITPTVSGFGTLMQSFIAEKYLGKRIRLSGYVKTKDIAGKACFWLRVEKANSQQILAFDNMNNRPITGTNDWKKYEIVLDVPASASKISYGALVKGTGQIWFDNLSFEIVDSSVATTGKKIEKVEKIIEPSNLNFDE
;
A
#
# COMPACT_ATOMS: atom_id res chain seq x y z
N MET A 1 5.94 78.14 11.11
CA MET A 1 6.45 76.92 11.77
C MET A 1 5.32 75.91 11.74
N GLU A 2 5.35 74.98 10.80
CA GLU A 2 4.56 73.74 10.80
C GLU A 2 5.04 72.90 9.62
N THR A 3 5.75 71.81 9.90
CA THR A 3 6.22 70.84 8.90
C THR A 3 5.36 69.58 9.02
N THR A 4 4.53 69.35 8.01
CA THR A 4 3.63 68.19 7.94
C THR A 4 4.40 66.97 7.41
N THR A 5 4.73 66.04 8.29
CA THR A 5 5.39 64.77 7.92
C THR A 5 4.34 63.76 7.45
N THR A 6 4.38 63.41 6.16
CA THR A 6 3.53 62.36 5.58
C THR A 6 4.17 60.99 5.79
N ILE A 7 3.55 60.14 6.61
CA ILE A 7 3.98 58.76 6.83
C ILE A 7 3.41 57.87 5.72
N LYS A 8 4.29 57.31 4.88
CA LYS A 8 3.93 56.27 3.90
C LYS A 8 3.64 54.96 4.63
N LYS A 9 2.42 54.43 4.50
CA LYS A 9 2.06 53.08 4.96
C LYS A 9 2.69 52.06 4.03
N VAL A 10 3.68 51.30 4.53
CA VAL A 10 4.20 50.11 3.87
C VAL A 10 3.35 48.93 4.30
N LEU A 11 2.64 48.33 3.34
CA LEU A 11 1.87 47.11 3.57
C LEU A 11 2.81 45.91 3.41
N LEU A 12 3.18 45.26 4.53
CA LEU A 12 3.84 43.97 4.49
C LEU A 12 2.81 42.87 4.22
N ILE A 13 2.87 42.26 3.04
CA ILE A 13 2.14 41.03 2.73
C ILE A 13 2.95 39.88 3.34
N GLY A 14 2.48 39.35 4.47
CA GLY A 14 3.05 38.16 5.08
C GLY A 14 2.78 36.93 4.21
N LEU A 15 3.83 36.35 3.63
CA LEU A 15 3.76 35.07 2.95
C LEU A 15 3.61 33.98 4.02
N ALA A 16 2.38 33.53 4.27
CA ALA A 16 2.12 32.41 5.16
C ALA A 16 2.57 31.11 4.48
N LEU A 17 3.82 30.70 4.69
CA LEU A 17 4.24 29.33 4.41
C LEU A 17 3.55 28.41 5.41
N THR A 18 2.47 27.77 4.99
CA THR A 18 1.90 26.65 5.73
C THR A 18 2.87 25.48 5.64
N LEU A 19 3.52 25.17 6.76
CA LEU A 19 4.23 23.91 6.95
C LEU A 19 3.19 22.77 6.90
N ILE A 20 3.02 22.17 5.72
CA ILE A 20 2.25 20.95 5.58
C ILE A 20 3.10 19.83 6.20
N SER A 21 2.79 19.44 7.43
CA SER A 21 3.39 18.26 8.04
C SER A 21 2.92 17.01 7.30
N PHE A 22 3.86 16.35 6.60
CA PHE A 22 3.64 15.07 5.94
C PHE A 22 3.63 13.95 6.98
N GLU A 23 2.55 13.89 7.77
CA GLU A 23 2.40 12.86 8.79
C GLU A 23 2.06 11.52 8.12
N LEU A 24 2.85 10.50 8.46
CA LEU A 24 2.50 9.12 8.20
C LEU A 24 1.51 8.63 9.27
N PRO A 25 0.57 7.74 8.93
CA PRO A 25 -0.22 7.09 9.96
C PRO A 25 0.69 6.31 10.92
N SER A 26 0.38 6.37 12.22
CA SER A 26 1.20 5.71 13.24
C SER A 26 1.37 4.21 12.95
N GLY A 27 2.61 3.72 12.99
CA GLY A 27 2.96 2.33 12.67
C GLY A 27 3.13 2.03 11.17
N TRP A 28 2.85 2.99 10.29
CA TRP A 28 3.07 2.85 8.84
C TRP A 28 4.39 3.47 8.41
N PHE A 29 4.96 2.92 7.34
CA PHE A 29 6.20 3.39 6.75
C PHE A 29 6.17 3.31 5.22
N LYS A 30 6.96 4.17 4.57
CA LYS A 30 7.15 4.21 3.11
C LYS A 30 8.14 3.13 2.69
N SER A 31 7.88 2.48 1.56
CA SER A 31 8.81 1.55 0.90
C SER A 31 8.49 1.47 -0.59
N GLY A 32 9.19 0.61 -1.31
CA GLY A 32 9.00 0.39 -2.75
C GLY A 32 10.32 0.40 -3.50
N SER A 33 10.25 0.20 -4.82
CA SER A 33 11.44 0.30 -5.69
C SER A 33 11.77 1.74 -6.06
N GLU A 34 10.79 2.64 -6.04
CA GLU A 34 10.96 4.08 -6.31
C GLU A 34 10.10 4.91 -5.32
N PRO A 35 10.28 4.78 -3.99
CA PRO A 35 9.41 5.43 -2.99
C PRO A 35 9.45 6.95 -3.06
N GLU A 36 10.59 7.53 -3.43
CA GLU A 36 10.80 8.98 -3.55
C GLU A 36 10.03 9.61 -4.73
N SER A 37 9.50 8.81 -5.65
CA SER A 37 8.64 9.28 -6.74
C SER A 37 7.19 9.48 -6.31
N TYR A 38 6.87 9.25 -5.03
CA TYR A 38 5.51 9.36 -4.50
C TYR A 38 5.47 10.17 -3.21
N ASP A 39 4.48 11.04 -3.11
CA ASP A 39 4.06 11.58 -1.83
C ASP A 39 3.13 10.59 -1.13
N MET A 40 3.47 10.23 0.11
CA MET A 40 2.73 9.27 0.93
C MET A 40 2.52 9.89 2.30
N ARG A 41 1.25 10.05 2.67
CA ARG A 41 0.84 10.86 3.83
C ARG A 41 -0.58 10.49 4.29
N ILE A 42 -0.98 11.05 5.41
CA ILE A 42 -2.39 11.22 5.77
C ILE A 42 -2.96 12.42 5.01
N GLU A 43 -4.09 12.23 4.34
CA GLU A 43 -4.88 13.31 3.74
C GLU A 43 -6.14 13.57 4.57
N LYS A 44 -6.18 14.76 5.19
CA LYS A 44 -7.27 15.16 6.09
C LYS A 44 -8.52 15.52 5.29
N GLY A 45 -9.68 15.03 5.73
CA GLY A 45 -10.98 15.28 5.08
C GLY A 45 -11.25 14.44 3.82
N ALA A 46 -10.27 13.65 3.36
CA ALA A 46 -10.39 12.81 2.17
C ALA A 46 -10.84 11.37 2.47
N GLY A 47 -11.15 11.04 3.73
CA GLY A 47 -11.56 9.71 4.18
C GLY A 47 -12.85 9.20 3.53
N TYR A 48 -13.05 7.89 3.54
CA TYR A 48 -14.29 7.26 3.07
C TYR A 48 -15.50 7.75 3.88
N ASP A 49 -15.30 8.02 5.17
CA ASP A 49 -16.29 8.56 6.10
C ASP A 49 -16.20 10.09 6.26
N GLY A 50 -15.45 10.78 5.39
CA GLY A 50 -15.20 12.21 5.46
C GLY A 50 -14.12 12.63 6.48
N LYS A 51 -13.46 11.68 7.17
CA LYS A 51 -12.32 11.96 8.04
C LYS A 51 -11.02 11.88 7.23
N ASN A 52 -10.03 11.16 7.72
CA ASN A 52 -8.71 11.10 7.12
C ASN A 52 -8.57 9.82 6.27
N ALA A 53 -7.89 9.91 5.12
CA ALA A 53 -7.45 8.74 4.37
C ALA A 53 -5.92 8.66 4.38
N ALA A 54 -5.36 7.47 4.19
CA ALA A 54 -3.98 7.35 3.75
C ALA A 54 -3.93 7.50 2.22
N THR A 55 -2.92 8.19 1.70
CA THR A 55 -2.75 8.40 0.25
C THR A 55 -1.35 8.03 -0.23
N ILE A 56 -1.25 7.60 -1.49
CA ILE A 56 -0.01 7.46 -2.26
C ILE A 56 -0.26 8.15 -3.60
N GLU A 57 0.49 9.21 -3.88
CA GLU A 57 0.33 10.08 -5.04
C GLU A 57 1.66 10.22 -5.78
N SER A 58 1.71 9.89 -7.07
CA SER A 58 2.93 10.10 -7.86
C SER A 58 3.22 11.60 -8.00
N ILE A 59 4.46 12.01 -7.76
CA ILE A 59 4.90 13.42 -7.87
C ILE A 59 5.79 13.68 -9.09
N THR A 60 6.05 12.66 -9.90
CA THR A 60 6.79 12.76 -11.16
C THR A 60 5.90 12.34 -12.34
N PRO A 61 6.14 12.88 -13.56
CA PRO A 61 5.30 12.59 -14.72
C PRO A 61 5.45 11.16 -15.26
N THR A 62 6.53 10.47 -14.89
CA THR A 62 6.82 9.09 -15.29
C THR A 62 7.47 8.36 -14.12
N VAL A 63 7.03 7.14 -13.85
CA VAL A 63 7.57 6.27 -12.78
C VAL A 63 7.68 4.85 -13.32
N SER A 64 8.87 4.24 -13.21
CA SER A 64 9.09 2.86 -13.68
C SER A 64 8.81 1.83 -12.58
N GLY A 65 9.07 2.27 -11.34
CA GLY A 65 8.89 1.50 -10.13
C GLY A 65 7.56 1.72 -9.45
N PHE A 66 7.53 1.38 -8.17
CA PHE A 66 6.36 1.52 -7.31
C PHE A 66 6.72 2.14 -5.97
N GLY A 67 5.73 2.80 -5.39
CA GLY A 67 5.73 3.27 -4.01
C GLY A 67 4.66 2.51 -3.22
N THR A 68 4.96 2.17 -1.97
CA THR A 68 4.02 1.52 -1.06
C THR A 68 4.05 2.17 0.32
N LEU A 69 2.86 2.38 0.86
CA LEU A 69 2.66 2.72 2.25
C LEU A 69 2.18 1.46 2.96
N MET A 70 2.94 0.99 3.94
CA MET A 70 2.75 -0.34 4.52
C MET A 70 3.04 -0.40 6.01
N GLN A 71 2.59 -1.48 6.65
CA GLN A 71 2.97 -1.84 8.01
C GLN A 71 3.11 -3.35 8.15
N SER A 72 3.52 -3.82 9.32
CA SER A 72 3.70 -5.24 9.60
C SER A 72 3.45 -5.57 11.06
N PHE A 73 3.02 -6.80 11.34
CA PHE A 73 2.80 -7.29 12.69
C PHE A 73 3.11 -8.80 12.79
N ILE A 74 3.29 -9.27 14.03
CA ILE A 74 3.57 -10.69 14.32
C ILE A 74 2.34 -11.57 14.04
N ALA A 75 2.56 -12.76 13.46
CA ALA A 75 1.48 -13.61 12.95
C ALA A 75 0.73 -14.44 14.01
N GLU A 76 1.14 -14.39 15.28
CA GLU A 76 0.74 -15.32 16.35
C GLU A 76 -0.78 -15.56 16.45
N LYS A 77 -1.59 -14.50 16.41
CA LYS A 77 -3.06 -14.60 16.51
C LYS A 77 -3.72 -15.31 15.31
N TYR A 78 -2.99 -15.43 14.20
CA TYR A 78 -3.50 -15.88 12.91
C TYR A 78 -2.91 -17.21 12.46
N LEU A 79 -1.97 -17.81 13.20
CA LEU A 79 -1.32 -19.06 12.83
C LEU A 79 -2.34 -20.18 12.59
N GLY A 80 -2.22 -20.84 11.44
CA GLY A 80 -3.11 -21.94 11.03
C GLY A 80 -4.51 -21.50 10.60
N LYS A 81 -4.75 -20.19 10.41
CA LYS A 81 -6.06 -19.65 10.05
C LYS A 81 -6.06 -19.07 8.63
N ARG A 82 -7.25 -18.91 8.05
CA ARG A 82 -7.47 -18.09 6.87
C ARG A 82 -7.87 -16.68 7.29
N ILE A 83 -7.24 -15.68 6.67
CA ILE A 83 -7.51 -14.27 6.97
C ILE A 83 -7.99 -13.53 5.73
N ARG A 84 -8.90 -12.58 5.94
CA ARG A 84 -9.31 -11.58 4.96
C ARG A 84 -8.80 -10.22 5.40
N LEU A 85 -7.96 -9.60 4.56
CA LEU A 85 -7.74 -8.16 4.57
C LEU A 85 -8.81 -7.52 3.68
N SER A 86 -9.54 -6.53 4.19
CA SER A 86 -10.42 -5.71 3.36
C SER A 86 -10.29 -4.23 3.69
N GLY A 87 -10.67 -3.37 2.76
CA GLY A 87 -10.66 -1.92 2.95
C GLY A 87 -11.31 -1.20 1.77
N TYR A 88 -11.52 0.10 1.91
CA TYR A 88 -12.05 0.94 0.84
C TYR A 88 -10.90 1.62 0.10
N VAL A 89 -11.04 1.73 -1.22
CA VAL A 89 -10.07 2.38 -2.10
C VAL A 89 -10.78 3.33 -3.05
N LYS A 90 -10.23 4.53 -3.20
CA LYS A 90 -10.54 5.50 -4.25
C LYS A 90 -9.29 5.74 -5.07
N THR A 91 -9.45 5.98 -6.36
CA THR A 91 -8.31 6.20 -7.28
C THR A 91 -8.57 7.36 -8.21
N LYS A 92 -7.50 8.05 -8.59
CA LYS A 92 -7.50 9.09 -9.60
C LYS A 92 -6.34 8.86 -10.56
N ASP A 93 -6.67 8.80 -11.85
CA ASP A 93 -5.74 8.79 -12.98
C ASP A 93 -4.63 7.74 -12.87
N ILE A 94 -4.94 6.55 -12.36
CA ILE A 94 -3.96 5.46 -12.24
C ILE A 94 -3.55 4.98 -13.64
N ALA A 95 -2.35 5.37 -14.07
CA ALA A 95 -1.69 4.93 -15.29
C ALA A 95 -0.59 3.92 -14.93
N GLY A 96 -1.02 2.67 -14.76
CA GLY A 96 -0.18 1.57 -14.32
C GLY A 96 -1.01 0.61 -13.47
N LYS A 97 -0.74 0.56 -12.16
CA LYS A 97 -1.47 -0.29 -11.22
C LYS A 97 -1.53 0.33 -9.83
N ALA A 98 -2.70 0.33 -9.23
CA ALA A 98 -2.89 0.49 -7.80
C ALA A 98 -3.51 -0.78 -7.20
N CYS A 99 -3.16 -1.12 -5.97
CA CYS A 99 -3.77 -2.25 -5.27
C CYS A 99 -3.47 -2.26 -3.77
N PHE A 100 -4.27 -3.02 -3.03
CA PHE A 100 -3.79 -3.62 -1.79
C PHE A 100 -2.82 -4.77 -2.05
N TRP A 101 -2.05 -5.12 -1.03
CA TRP A 101 -1.25 -6.32 -1.01
C TRP A 101 -1.15 -6.89 0.40
N LEU A 102 -0.97 -8.20 0.50
CA LEU A 102 -0.81 -8.95 1.74
C LEU A 102 0.25 -10.02 1.55
N ARG A 103 1.16 -10.15 2.52
CA ARG A 103 2.26 -11.09 2.51
C ARG A 103 2.39 -11.77 3.87
N VAL A 104 2.52 -13.09 3.85
CA VAL A 104 2.80 -13.92 5.03
C VAL A 104 4.22 -14.44 4.91
N GLU A 105 5.04 -14.26 5.93
CA GLU A 105 6.47 -14.54 5.92
C GLU A 105 6.88 -15.47 7.07
N LYS A 106 7.96 -16.21 6.86
CA LYS A 106 8.61 -17.03 7.88
C LYS A 106 9.78 -16.26 8.52
N ALA A 107 9.93 -16.38 9.85
CA ALA A 107 10.99 -15.71 10.60
C ALA A 107 12.37 -16.10 10.08
N ASN A 108 13.31 -15.15 10.19
CA ASN A 108 14.73 -15.36 9.89
C ASN A 108 14.99 -15.91 8.48
N SER A 109 14.10 -15.62 7.53
CA SER A 109 14.23 -16.02 6.14
C SER A 109 13.58 -14.98 5.22
N GLN A 110 13.96 -14.98 3.95
CA GLN A 110 13.26 -14.22 2.90
C GLN A 110 12.08 -15.01 2.34
N GLN A 111 11.69 -16.12 3.00
CA GLN A 111 10.66 -17.01 2.48
C GLN A 111 9.28 -16.40 2.63
N ILE A 112 8.64 -16.18 1.49
CA ILE A 112 7.24 -15.81 1.36
C ILE A 112 6.41 -17.09 1.39
N LEU A 113 5.52 -17.21 2.38
CA LEU A 113 4.65 -18.36 2.58
C LEU A 113 3.31 -18.22 1.84
N ALA A 114 2.80 -16.99 1.77
CA ALA A 114 1.60 -16.65 1.01
C ALA A 114 1.69 -15.19 0.57
N PHE A 115 1.21 -14.89 -0.64
CA PHE A 115 1.28 -13.54 -1.18
C PHE A 115 0.18 -13.27 -2.19
N ASP A 116 -0.39 -12.07 -2.08
CA ASP A 116 -1.26 -11.50 -3.09
C ASP A 116 -1.02 -9.99 -3.14
N ASN A 117 -0.83 -9.48 -4.35
CA ASN A 117 -0.72 -8.06 -4.64
C ASN A 117 -1.70 -7.66 -5.76
N MET A 118 -2.82 -8.37 -5.87
CA MET A 118 -3.89 -8.14 -6.85
C MET A 118 -3.38 -8.04 -8.30
N ASN A 119 -2.32 -8.78 -8.66
CA ASN A 119 -1.71 -8.62 -9.98
C ASN A 119 -2.63 -8.98 -11.14
N ASN A 120 -3.55 -9.91 -10.92
CA ASN A 120 -4.57 -10.32 -11.88
C ASN A 120 -5.86 -9.47 -11.82
N ARG A 121 -5.96 -8.54 -10.87
CA ARG A 121 -7.12 -7.67 -10.66
C ARG A 121 -6.70 -6.26 -10.23
N PRO A 122 -5.79 -5.60 -10.97
CA PRO A 122 -5.30 -4.29 -10.60
C PRO A 122 -6.43 -3.25 -10.63
N ILE A 123 -6.30 -2.20 -9.82
CA ILE A 123 -7.15 -1.01 -9.90
C ILE A 123 -6.47 -0.02 -10.86
N THR A 124 -7.20 0.46 -11.87
CA THR A 124 -6.69 1.36 -12.91
C THR A 124 -7.67 2.51 -13.16
N GLY A 125 -7.16 3.62 -13.73
CA GLY A 125 -7.97 4.80 -14.03
C GLY A 125 -8.47 5.54 -12.79
N THR A 126 -9.62 6.19 -12.94
CA THR A 126 -10.30 6.98 -11.90
C THR A 126 -11.55 6.24 -11.44
N ASN A 127 -11.64 5.96 -10.15
CA ASN A 127 -12.76 5.24 -9.56
C ASN A 127 -13.13 5.89 -8.23
N ASP A 128 -14.42 6.02 -7.96
CA ASP A 128 -14.88 6.38 -6.62
C ASP A 128 -14.68 5.22 -5.64
N TRP A 129 -14.95 5.49 -4.36
CA TRP A 129 -14.76 4.53 -3.28
C TRP A 129 -15.41 3.16 -3.57
N LYS A 130 -14.59 2.13 -3.52
CA LYS A 130 -15.01 0.73 -3.66
C LYS A 130 -14.27 -0.14 -2.66
N LYS A 131 -14.95 -1.16 -2.12
CA LYS A 131 -14.33 -2.14 -1.22
C LYS A 131 -13.52 -3.16 -2.02
N TYR A 132 -12.32 -3.46 -1.55
CA TYR A 132 -11.44 -4.50 -2.09
C TYR A 132 -10.97 -5.43 -0.98
N GLU A 133 -10.62 -6.66 -1.34
CA GLU A 133 -10.19 -7.68 -0.40
C GLU A 133 -9.12 -8.62 -0.93
N ILE A 134 -8.37 -9.17 0.02
CA ILE A 134 -7.36 -10.20 -0.15
C ILE A 134 -7.59 -11.27 0.90
N VAL A 135 -7.62 -12.53 0.48
CA VAL A 135 -7.81 -13.68 1.37
C VAL A 135 -6.61 -14.61 1.24
N LEU A 136 -5.89 -14.84 2.34
CA LEU A 136 -4.73 -15.74 2.39
C LEU A 136 -4.83 -16.71 3.56
N ASP A 137 -4.29 -17.91 3.35
CA ASP A 137 -3.98 -18.83 4.45
C ASP A 137 -2.70 -18.38 5.15
N VAL A 138 -2.68 -18.49 6.49
CA VAL A 138 -1.52 -18.20 7.32
C VAL A 138 -0.97 -19.52 7.86
N PRO A 139 0.11 -20.07 7.29
CA PRO A 139 0.67 -21.32 7.77
C PRO A 139 1.11 -21.25 9.23
N ALA A 140 1.06 -22.37 9.95
CA ALA A 140 1.48 -22.44 11.35
C ALA A 140 2.95 -22.04 11.58
N SER A 141 3.78 -22.14 10.54
CA SER A 141 5.19 -21.71 10.56
C SER A 141 5.41 -20.23 10.25
N ALA A 142 4.34 -19.45 10.02
CA ALA A 142 4.45 -18.02 9.78
C ALA A 142 4.94 -17.29 11.03
N SER A 143 5.60 -16.16 10.85
CA SER A 143 6.01 -15.30 11.96
C SER A 143 5.56 -13.86 11.80
N LYS A 144 5.36 -13.40 10.56
CA LYS A 144 5.08 -12.01 10.25
C LYS A 144 4.05 -11.91 9.13
N ILE A 145 3.17 -10.93 9.27
CA ILE A 145 2.22 -10.52 8.25
C ILE A 145 2.53 -9.07 7.90
N SER A 146 2.73 -8.80 6.61
CA SER A 146 2.99 -7.48 6.06
C SER A 146 1.91 -7.13 5.04
N TYR A 147 1.46 -5.89 5.06
CA TYR A 147 0.38 -5.44 4.19
C TYR A 147 0.45 -3.95 3.93
N GLY A 148 -0.27 -3.52 2.89
CA GLY A 148 -0.44 -2.11 2.59
C GLY A 148 -1.13 -1.88 1.27
N ALA A 149 -1.01 -0.65 0.77
CA ALA A 149 -1.39 -0.29 -0.58
C ALA A 149 -0.14 0.12 -1.37
N LEU A 150 -0.18 -0.05 -2.69
CA LEU A 150 0.89 0.41 -3.57
C LEU A 150 0.33 1.07 -4.83
N VAL A 151 1.14 1.94 -5.42
CA VAL A 151 0.99 2.45 -6.79
C VAL A 151 2.25 2.12 -7.56
N LYS A 152 2.09 1.55 -8.76
CA LYS A 152 3.12 1.37 -9.78
C LYS A 152 2.73 2.21 -10.99
N GLY A 153 3.62 3.09 -11.44
CA GLY A 153 3.30 4.10 -12.47
C GLY A 153 2.76 5.39 -11.83
N THR A 154 1.95 6.14 -12.56
CA THR A 154 1.44 7.44 -12.09
C THR A 154 -0.01 7.36 -11.63
N GLY A 155 -0.43 8.40 -10.91
CA GLY A 155 -1.77 8.59 -10.37
C GLY A 155 -1.79 8.61 -8.84
N GLN A 156 -3.00 8.56 -8.28
CA GLN A 156 -3.23 8.65 -6.85
C GLN A 156 -4.19 7.57 -6.36
N ILE A 157 -3.88 6.99 -5.21
CA ILE A 157 -4.76 6.13 -4.45
C ILE A 157 -5.02 6.75 -3.07
N TRP A 158 -6.27 6.72 -2.64
CA TRP A 158 -6.65 6.87 -1.23
C TRP A 158 -7.19 5.55 -0.72
N PHE A 159 -6.86 5.20 0.51
CA PHE A 159 -7.37 4.00 1.15
C PHE A 159 -7.68 4.24 2.62
N ASP A 160 -8.72 3.56 3.10
CA ASP A 160 -9.31 3.80 4.41
C ASP A 160 -10.07 2.57 4.93
N ASN A 161 -10.37 2.56 6.23
CA ASN A 161 -11.17 1.54 6.92
C ASN A 161 -10.70 0.10 6.65
N LEU A 162 -9.40 -0.16 6.85
CA LEU A 162 -8.88 -1.52 6.73
C LEU A 162 -9.35 -2.41 7.89
N SER A 163 -9.69 -3.66 7.57
CA SER A 163 -10.09 -4.69 8.53
C SER A 163 -9.35 -6.00 8.27
N PHE A 164 -9.01 -6.71 9.35
CA PHE A 164 -8.54 -8.08 9.33
C PHE A 164 -9.57 -8.99 9.99
N GLU A 165 -10.06 -9.98 9.24
CA GLU A 165 -11.02 -10.96 9.71
C GLU A 165 -10.45 -12.36 9.59
N ILE A 166 -10.69 -13.22 10.60
CA ILE A 166 -10.52 -14.66 10.44
C ILE A 166 -11.77 -15.18 9.74
N VAL A 167 -11.58 -15.91 8.65
CA VAL A 167 -12.66 -16.52 7.88
C VAL A 167 -12.45 -18.04 7.83
N ASP A 168 -13.53 -18.78 7.59
CA ASP A 168 -13.44 -20.23 7.42
C ASP A 168 -13.02 -20.63 5.99
N SER A 169 -12.91 -21.93 5.76
CA SER A 169 -12.44 -22.50 4.49
C SER A 169 -13.42 -22.37 3.32
N SER A 170 -14.68 -22.00 3.56
CA SER A 170 -15.68 -21.74 2.51
C SER A 170 -15.34 -20.49 1.68
N VAL A 171 -14.59 -19.55 2.26
CA VAL A 171 -14.10 -18.35 1.56
C VAL A 171 -12.84 -18.71 0.78
N ALA A 172 -12.88 -18.68 -0.56
CA ALA A 172 -11.73 -18.97 -1.39
C ALA A 172 -10.56 -17.99 -1.16
N THR A 173 -9.32 -18.49 -1.20
CA THR A 173 -8.12 -17.64 -1.18
C THR A 173 -7.98 -16.89 -2.50
N THR A 174 -7.49 -15.65 -2.44
CA THR A 174 -7.25 -14.81 -3.61
C THR A 174 -5.78 -14.83 -4.08
N GLY A 175 -4.87 -15.26 -3.20
CA GLY A 175 -3.44 -15.34 -3.51
C GLY A 175 -3.12 -16.43 -4.52
N LYS A 176 -1.93 -16.31 -5.13
CA LYS A 176 -1.41 -17.40 -5.96
C LYS A 176 -1.23 -18.63 -5.08
N LYS A 177 -1.77 -19.78 -5.48
CA LYS A 177 -1.33 -21.05 -4.92
C LYS A 177 0.17 -21.13 -5.20
N ILE A 178 0.99 -21.12 -4.16
CA ILE A 178 2.34 -21.64 -4.29
C ILE A 178 2.12 -23.14 -4.46
N GLU A 179 1.95 -23.57 -5.71
CA GLU A 179 1.96 -24.99 -6.03
C GLU A 179 3.25 -25.55 -5.42
N LYS A 180 3.13 -26.69 -4.72
CA LYS A 180 4.32 -27.43 -4.30
C LYS A 180 5.09 -27.69 -5.58
N VAL A 181 6.16 -26.93 -5.82
CA VAL A 181 7.15 -27.28 -6.83
C VAL A 181 7.49 -28.74 -6.54
N GLU A 182 7.22 -29.62 -7.49
CA GLU A 182 7.65 -31.01 -7.37
C GLU A 182 9.12 -30.97 -7.00
N LYS A 183 9.45 -31.56 -5.86
CA LYS A 183 10.79 -31.47 -5.33
C LYS A 183 11.68 -32.28 -6.28
N ILE A 184 12.37 -31.60 -7.19
CA ILE A 184 13.41 -32.21 -8.03
C ILE A 184 14.52 -32.61 -7.05
N ILE A 185 14.54 -33.89 -6.67
CA ILE A 185 15.50 -34.44 -5.69
C ILE A 185 16.79 -34.94 -6.35
N GLU A 186 16.81 -35.01 -7.68
CA GLU A 186 17.94 -35.43 -8.48
C GLU A 186 17.97 -34.67 -9.82
N PRO A 187 19.14 -34.46 -10.44
CA PRO A 187 19.22 -33.89 -11.78
C PRO A 187 18.47 -34.79 -12.78
N SER A 188 17.64 -34.18 -13.62
CA SER A 188 16.97 -34.86 -14.76
C SER A 188 17.58 -34.38 -16.08
N ASN A 189 17.42 -35.19 -17.13
CA ASN A 189 17.83 -34.87 -18.50
C ASN A 189 19.31 -34.46 -18.64
N LEU A 190 20.21 -35.21 -18.00
CA LEU A 190 21.65 -34.92 -18.02
C LEU A 190 22.31 -35.15 -19.39
N ASN A 191 21.65 -35.89 -20.26
CA ASN A 191 22.08 -36.21 -21.62
C ASN A 191 21.36 -35.39 -22.70
N PHE A 192 20.34 -34.60 -22.36
CA PHE A 192 19.56 -33.78 -23.30
C PHE A 192 18.75 -34.58 -24.34
N ASP A 193 18.55 -35.90 -24.14
CA ASP A 193 17.89 -36.81 -25.09
C ASP A 193 16.35 -36.93 -24.84
N GLU A 194 15.71 -35.83 -24.45
CA GLU A 194 14.32 -35.70 -23.93
C GLU A 194 14.15 -35.86 -22.40
#